data_AF-A0AA88IQT2-F1
#
_entry.id   AF-A0AA88IQT2-F1
#
_cell.length_a   1.000
_cell.length_b   1.000
_cell.length_c   1.000
_cell.angle_alpha   90.00
_cell.angle_beta   90.00
_cell.angle_gamma   90.00
#
_symmetry.space_group_name_H-M   'P 1'
#
loop_
_entity.id
_entity.type
_entity.pdbx_description
1 polymer ?
#
loop_
_entity_poly.entity_id
_entity_poly.type
_entity_poly.pdbx_seq_one_letter_code
_entity_poly.pdbx_strand_id
1 'polypeptide(L)'
;MEFTAGDVVCMHPRNAAEDVQQFCQLLKLDPESRFLLTATGNTAVPSRLPQPCTVRYLVESFLDVAAVPRRSFFELLSTFATNELEREKLVEFSSVAGQNELHTYCNRPRRTALEVLADFPHTTAELRVDYLLDLFPEIQPRFFSIASSLQVHPHRLQILVAVVRYKTKLHKPRRGLCSTWLASLDPTKGDVFVPLWLKKGSLKFPKEEDTPVIMVGPGTGVAPFRSALQQRIAEGKTANVLIFGCRSESKDFYFRSEWEEMIKAEQLTLFTAFSRDQEEKVACFYIAGNAKQMPASVGDALKEVFQQEGGLTAEEAEQVFAAMEKTGRLQTETWS
;
A
#
# COMPACT_ATOMS: atom_id res chain seq x y z
N MET A 1 -6.62 -8.52 22.82
CA MET A 1 -6.50 -8.81 21.38
C MET A 1 -5.37 -9.81 21.20
N GLU A 2 -5.62 -10.97 20.61
CA GLU A 2 -4.59 -11.99 20.38
C GLU A 2 -4.19 -12.00 18.89
N PHE A 3 -2.89 -11.94 18.61
CA PHE A 3 -2.31 -12.04 17.27
C PHE A 3 -0.96 -12.76 17.31
N THR A 4 -0.57 -13.34 16.18
CA THR A 4 0.71 -14.03 16.02
C THR A 4 1.52 -13.41 14.89
N ALA A 5 2.82 -13.72 14.80
CA ALA A 5 3.63 -13.29 13.67
C ALA A 5 2.99 -13.70 12.33
N GLY A 6 2.94 -12.74 11.40
CA GLY A 6 2.27 -12.89 10.10
C GLY A 6 0.83 -12.36 10.05
N ASP A 7 0.17 -12.12 11.20
CA ASP A 7 -1.16 -11.52 11.23
C ASP A 7 -1.16 -10.06 10.74
N VAL A 8 -2.35 -9.60 10.33
CA VAL A 8 -2.56 -8.24 9.83
C VAL A 8 -3.55 -7.48 10.70
N VAL A 9 -3.32 -6.19 10.85
CA VAL A 9 -4.27 -5.26 11.43
C VAL A 9 -4.99 -4.52 10.32
N CYS A 10 -6.30 -4.42 10.44
CA CYS A 10 -7.16 -3.67 9.55
C CYS A 10 -7.63 -2.42 10.28
N MET A 11 -7.46 -1.25 9.66
CA MET A 11 -7.77 0.05 10.25
C MET A 11 -8.78 0.80 9.39
N HIS A 12 -9.70 1.50 10.04
CA HIS A 12 -10.64 2.38 9.36
C HIS A 12 -10.12 3.82 9.39
N PRO A 13 -9.67 4.38 8.24
CA PRO A 13 -9.20 5.75 8.23
C PRO A 13 -10.35 6.76 8.22
N ARG A 14 -10.00 8.03 8.36
CA ARG A 14 -10.91 9.17 8.27
C ARG A 14 -10.38 10.21 7.31
N ASN A 15 -11.28 10.95 6.67
CA ASN A 15 -10.93 12.12 5.88
C ASN A 15 -10.33 13.21 6.76
N ALA A 16 -9.48 14.06 6.18
CA ALA A 16 -8.91 15.19 6.89
C ALA A 16 -10.00 16.24 7.19
N ALA A 17 -9.86 16.96 8.30
CA ALA A 17 -10.81 18.01 8.68
C ALA A 17 -10.98 19.08 7.60
N GLU A 18 -9.89 19.40 6.87
CA GLU A 18 -9.90 20.33 5.73
C GLU A 18 -10.80 19.84 4.58
N ASP A 19 -10.78 18.55 4.27
CA ASP A 19 -11.59 17.98 3.20
C ASP A 19 -13.07 17.89 3.61
N VAL A 20 -13.35 17.56 4.88
CA VAL A 20 -14.72 17.57 5.45
C VAL A 20 -15.31 18.97 5.41
N GLN A 21 -14.52 19.98 5.81
CA GLN A 21 -14.95 21.38 5.77
C GLN A 21 -15.22 21.85 4.33
N GLN A 22 -14.30 21.57 3.40
CA GLN A 22 -14.46 21.92 1.99
C GLN A 22 -15.71 21.25 1.40
N PHE A 23 -15.95 19.98 1.70
CA PHE A 23 -17.14 19.26 1.26
C PHE A 23 -18.42 19.94 1.73
N CYS A 24 -18.52 20.25 3.02
CA CYS A 24 -19.70 20.91 3.58
C CYS A 24 -19.90 22.31 2.98
N GLN A 25 -18.83 23.05 2.72
CA GLN A 25 -18.89 24.36 2.09
C GLN A 25 -19.41 24.30 0.64
N LEU A 26 -18.90 23.37 -0.17
CA LEU A 26 -19.31 23.22 -1.56
C LEU A 26 -20.79 22.86 -1.69
N LEU A 27 -21.29 22.00 -0.81
CA LEU A 27 -22.68 21.52 -0.81
C LEU A 27 -23.61 22.35 0.09
N LYS A 28 -23.09 23.42 0.72
CA LYS A 28 -23.83 24.28 1.66
C LYS A 28 -24.52 23.50 2.78
N LEU A 29 -23.84 22.48 3.30
CA LEU A 29 -24.33 21.62 4.38
C LEU A 29 -23.80 22.10 5.73
N ASP A 30 -24.65 22.04 6.74
CA ASP A 30 -24.22 22.18 8.13
C ASP A 30 -23.65 20.83 8.61
N PRO A 31 -22.38 20.75 9.04
CA PRO A 31 -21.76 19.52 9.51
C PRO A 31 -22.46 18.90 10.73
N GLU A 32 -23.15 19.70 11.56
CA GLU A 32 -23.84 19.23 12.77
C GLU A 32 -25.28 18.78 12.53
N SER A 33 -25.80 19.04 11.33
CA SER A 33 -27.15 18.61 10.95
C SER A 33 -27.28 17.10 10.99
N ARG A 34 -28.38 16.64 11.58
CA ARG A 34 -28.68 15.23 11.81
C ARG A 34 -29.72 14.72 10.83
N PHE A 35 -29.55 13.49 10.38
CA PHE A 35 -30.50 12.81 9.50
C PHE A 35 -30.71 11.36 9.93
N LEU A 36 -31.84 10.79 9.48
CA LEU A 36 -32.16 9.39 9.61
C LEU A 36 -32.09 8.75 8.23
N LEU A 37 -31.45 7.60 8.14
CA LEU A 37 -31.46 6.78 6.94
C LEU A 37 -32.57 5.75 7.06
N THR A 38 -33.39 5.66 6.02
CA THR A 38 -34.42 4.64 5.87
C THR A 38 -34.03 3.73 4.71
N ALA A 39 -34.21 2.42 4.89
CA ALA A 39 -34.02 1.47 3.80
C ALA A 39 -34.96 1.79 2.63
N THR A 40 -34.45 1.69 1.41
CA THR A 40 -35.22 1.91 0.17
C THR A 40 -35.19 0.63 -0.66
N GLY A 41 -36.36 0.07 -0.95
CA GLY A 41 -36.48 -1.20 -1.66
C GLY A 41 -35.72 -2.32 -0.95
N ASN A 42 -34.73 -2.91 -1.63
CA ASN A 42 -33.89 -4.00 -1.10
C ASN A 42 -32.55 -3.51 -0.52
N THR A 43 -32.31 -2.20 -0.45
CA THR A 43 -31.05 -1.64 0.07
C THR A 43 -31.17 -1.36 1.55
N ALA A 44 -30.46 -2.14 2.37
CA ALA A 44 -30.41 -1.94 3.81
C ALA A 44 -29.57 -0.70 4.19
N VAL A 45 -29.92 -0.07 5.31
CA VAL A 45 -29.12 1.01 5.88
C VAL A 45 -27.75 0.47 6.33
N PRO A 46 -26.63 1.11 5.95
CA PRO A 46 -25.31 0.68 6.39
C PRO A 46 -25.20 0.67 7.93
N SER A 47 -24.91 -0.50 8.51
CA SER A 47 -24.86 -0.69 9.97
C SER A 47 -23.82 0.17 10.69
N ARG A 48 -22.83 0.69 9.96
CA ARG A 48 -21.75 1.54 10.50
C ARG A 48 -22.12 3.02 10.62
N LEU A 49 -23.26 3.41 10.04
CA LEU A 49 -23.78 4.77 10.16
C LEU A 49 -24.69 4.85 11.39
N PRO A 50 -24.34 5.66 12.42
CA PRO A 50 -25.18 5.83 13.59
C PRO A 50 -26.54 6.41 13.20
N GLN A 51 -27.59 6.09 13.95
CA GLN A 51 -28.94 6.63 13.74
C GLN A 51 -29.36 7.35 15.03
N PRO A 52 -29.50 8.69 15.03
CA PRO A 52 -29.29 9.62 13.91
C PRO A 52 -27.81 9.82 13.54
N CYS A 53 -27.53 10.07 12.26
CA CYS A 53 -26.19 10.35 11.73
C CYS A 53 -26.01 11.87 11.54
N THR A 54 -24.79 12.39 11.74
CA THR A 54 -24.45 13.77 11.37
C THR A 54 -23.80 13.82 10.00
N VAL A 55 -23.94 14.94 9.29
CA VAL A 55 -23.22 15.18 8.02
C VAL A 55 -21.71 15.04 8.24
N ARG A 56 -21.18 15.58 9.33
CA ARG A 56 -19.76 15.43 9.70
C ARG A 56 -19.35 13.96 9.77
N TYR A 57 -20.08 13.13 10.50
CA TYR A 57 -19.71 11.71 10.65
C TYR A 57 -19.76 10.97 9.31
N LEU A 58 -20.80 11.23 8.51
CA LEU A 58 -20.94 10.65 7.17
C LEU A 58 -19.71 10.94 6.31
N VAL A 59 -19.31 12.20 6.22
CA VAL A 59 -18.20 12.62 5.36
C VAL A 59 -16.86 12.22 5.95
N GLU A 60 -16.65 12.40 7.26
CA GLU A 60 -15.37 12.11 7.92
C GLU A 60 -15.05 10.61 7.91
N SER A 61 -16.05 9.76 8.16
CA SER A 61 -15.84 8.36 8.49
C SER A 61 -16.46 7.36 7.51
N PHE A 62 -17.28 7.79 6.54
CA PHE A 62 -17.98 6.85 5.65
C PHE A 62 -17.75 7.10 4.16
N LEU A 63 -17.78 8.36 3.68
CA LEU A 63 -17.63 8.67 2.24
C LEU A 63 -16.16 8.84 1.83
N ASP A 64 -15.70 8.14 0.81
CA ASP A 64 -14.38 8.35 0.22
C ASP A 64 -14.42 9.52 -0.79
N VAL A 65 -14.40 10.74 -0.25
CA VAL A 65 -14.40 11.99 -1.05
C VAL A 65 -13.10 12.21 -1.82
N ALA A 66 -12.04 11.47 -1.48
CA ALA A 66 -10.77 11.46 -2.16
C ALA A 66 -10.70 10.44 -3.32
N ALA A 67 -11.72 9.59 -3.47
CA ALA A 67 -11.79 8.63 -4.56
C ALA A 67 -11.73 9.33 -5.92
N VAL A 68 -11.09 8.68 -6.90
CA VAL A 68 -11.14 9.14 -8.29
C VAL A 68 -12.51 8.77 -8.85
N PRO A 69 -13.34 9.75 -9.28
CA PRO A 69 -14.69 9.49 -9.76
C PRO A 69 -14.71 8.55 -10.97
N ARG A 70 -15.70 7.66 -10.99
CA ARG A 70 -15.97 6.76 -12.12
C ARG A 70 -17.00 7.38 -13.05
N ARG A 71 -17.19 6.79 -14.23
CA ARG A 71 -18.22 7.18 -15.21
C ARG A 71 -19.62 7.41 -14.59
N SER A 72 -20.06 6.51 -13.70
CA SER A 72 -21.37 6.61 -13.03
C SER A 72 -21.52 7.84 -12.14
N PHE A 73 -20.42 8.35 -11.58
CA PHE A 73 -20.43 9.60 -10.81
C PHE A 73 -20.86 10.78 -11.69
N PHE A 74 -20.29 10.89 -12.89
CA PHE A 74 -20.60 11.95 -13.84
C PHE A 74 -22.00 11.80 -14.43
N GLU A 75 -22.42 10.56 -14.66
CA GLU A 75 -23.78 10.26 -15.11
C GLU A 75 -24.82 10.77 -14.11
N LEU A 76 -24.66 10.42 -12.83
CA LEU A 76 -25.56 10.89 -11.78
C LEU A 76 -25.49 12.42 -11.62
N LEU A 77 -24.27 12.99 -11.60
CA LEU A 77 -24.10 14.44 -11.43
C LEU A 77 -24.75 15.23 -12.57
N SER A 78 -24.72 14.71 -13.80
CA SER A 78 -25.36 15.35 -14.97
C SER A 78 -26.86 15.55 -14.81
N THR A 79 -27.54 14.74 -13.99
CA THR A 79 -28.98 14.84 -13.74
C THR A 79 -29.37 16.07 -12.91
N PHE A 80 -28.40 16.65 -12.18
CA PHE A 80 -28.57 17.88 -11.39
C PHE A 80 -28.10 19.14 -12.15
N ALA A 81 -27.53 18.99 -13.34
CA ALA A 81 -26.89 20.08 -14.05
C ALA A 81 -27.91 21.05 -14.67
N THR A 82 -27.99 22.26 -14.09
CA THR A 82 -28.83 23.36 -14.59
C THR A 82 -28.09 24.24 -15.60
N ASN A 83 -26.75 24.29 -15.51
CA ASN A 83 -25.89 24.99 -16.45
C ASN A 83 -25.58 24.11 -17.67
N GLU A 84 -25.73 24.65 -18.88
CA GLU A 84 -25.59 23.86 -20.12
C GLU A 84 -24.14 23.38 -20.36
N LEU A 85 -23.15 24.23 -20.11
CA LEU A 85 -21.74 23.89 -20.31
C LEU A 85 -21.28 22.80 -19.34
N GLU A 86 -21.70 22.89 -18.08
CA GLU A 86 -21.44 21.85 -17.10
C GLU A 86 -22.13 20.53 -17.50
N ARG A 87 -23.41 20.60 -17.91
CA ARG A 87 -24.17 19.43 -18.36
C ARG A 87 -23.50 18.73 -19.53
N GLU A 88 -23.09 19.48 -20.56
CA GLU A 88 -22.39 18.92 -21.72
C GLU A 88 -21.12 18.17 -21.31
N LYS A 89 -20.31 18.76 -20.43
CA LYS A 89 -19.07 18.11 -19.95
C LYS A 89 -19.33 16.88 -19.08
N LEU A 90 -20.33 16.93 -18.20
CA LEU A 90 -20.71 15.79 -17.37
C LEU A 90 -21.25 14.63 -18.23
N VAL A 91 -22.05 14.93 -19.25
CA VAL A 91 -22.55 13.95 -20.24
C VAL A 91 -21.41 13.39 -21.09
N GLU A 92 -20.45 14.22 -21.50
CA GLU A 92 -19.27 13.76 -22.22
C GLU A 92 -18.49 12.74 -21.38
N PHE A 93 -18.17 13.07 -20.12
CA PHE A 93 -17.47 12.18 -19.18
C PHE A 93 -18.24 10.90 -18.86
N SER A 94 -19.57 10.95 -18.89
CA SER A 94 -20.43 9.78 -18.68
C SER A 94 -20.69 8.97 -19.95
N SER A 95 -20.16 9.39 -21.11
CA SER A 95 -20.34 8.67 -22.38
C SER A 95 -19.22 7.67 -22.67
N VAL A 96 -19.48 6.72 -23.57
CA VAL A 96 -18.45 5.79 -24.07
C VAL A 96 -17.41 6.55 -24.92
N ALA A 97 -17.83 7.54 -25.69
CA ALA A 97 -16.94 8.34 -26.54
C ALA A 97 -15.98 9.22 -25.72
N GLY A 98 -16.45 9.77 -24.59
CA GLY A 98 -15.67 10.68 -23.74
C GLY A 98 -14.73 9.98 -22.74
N GLN A 99 -14.49 8.67 -22.84
CA GLN A 99 -13.61 7.96 -21.90
C GLN A 99 -12.16 8.46 -21.93
N ASN A 100 -11.67 8.91 -23.10
CA ASN A 100 -10.34 9.52 -23.21
C ASN A 100 -10.27 10.87 -22.48
N GLU A 101 -11.35 11.66 -22.57
CA GLU A 101 -11.43 12.95 -21.91
C GLU A 101 -11.55 12.76 -20.39
N LEU A 102 -12.40 11.83 -19.94
CA LEU A 102 -12.49 11.42 -18.54
C LEU A 102 -11.14 10.93 -18.01
N HIS A 103 -10.39 10.12 -18.78
CA HIS A 103 -9.07 9.67 -18.36
C HIS A 103 -8.09 10.83 -18.20
N THR A 104 -8.10 11.79 -19.13
CA THR A 104 -7.24 12.98 -19.10
C THR A 104 -7.60 13.91 -17.94
N TYR A 105 -8.89 14.10 -17.70
CA TYR A 105 -9.44 14.89 -16.62
C TYR A 105 -9.22 14.19 -15.26
N CYS A 106 -9.81 13.03 -15.01
CA CYS A 106 -9.76 12.39 -13.69
C CYS A 106 -8.58 11.46 -13.47
N ASN A 107 -8.43 10.44 -14.31
CA ASN A 107 -7.58 9.28 -13.98
C ASN A 107 -6.09 9.63 -13.99
N ARG A 108 -5.64 10.33 -15.04
CA ARG A 108 -4.24 10.70 -15.24
C ARG A 108 -3.69 11.61 -14.13
N PRO A 109 -4.39 12.68 -13.70
CA PRO A 109 -3.91 13.50 -12.60
C PRO A 109 -4.44 13.05 -11.23
N ARG A 110 -5.21 11.95 -11.17
CA ARG A 110 -5.89 11.45 -9.97
C ARG A 110 -6.79 12.52 -9.34
N ARG A 111 -7.61 13.20 -10.14
CA ARG A 111 -8.58 14.19 -9.63
C ARG A 111 -9.58 13.50 -8.73
N THR A 112 -9.77 14.06 -7.54
CA THR A 112 -10.66 13.51 -6.50
C THR A 112 -12.11 13.93 -6.74
N ALA A 113 -13.05 13.20 -6.16
CA ALA A 113 -14.47 13.54 -6.22
C ALA A 113 -14.76 14.93 -5.63
N LEU A 114 -14.09 15.29 -4.54
CA LEU A 114 -14.18 16.63 -3.93
C LEU A 114 -13.72 17.74 -4.87
N GLU A 115 -12.64 17.53 -5.63
CA GLU A 115 -12.18 18.48 -6.65
C GLU A 115 -13.15 18.58 -7.82
N VAL A 116 -13.80 17.48 -8.23
CA VAL A 116 -14.84 17.53 -9.27
C VAL A 116 -16.02 18.38 -8.81
N LEU A 117 -16.47 18.26 -7.56
CA LEU A 117 -17.51 19.15 -7.05
C LEU A 117 -17.11 20.64 -7.11
N ALA A 118 -15.84 20.95 -6.84
CA ALA A 118 -15.34 22.32 -6.97
C ALA A 118 -15.26 22.81 -8.42
N ASP A 119 -14.93 21.91 -9.37
CA ASP A 119 -14.82 22.22 -10.80
C ASP A 119 -16.21 22.39 -11.48
N PHE A 120 -17.29 21.89 -10.87
CA PHE A 120 -18.69 21.97 -11.34
C PHE A 120 -19.61 22.67 -10.31
N PRO A 121 -19.39 23.97 -10.03
CA PRO A 121 -20.06 24.67 -8.93
C PRO A 121 -21.57 24.84 -9.14
N HIS A 122 -22.06 25.03 -10.37
CA HIS A 122 -23.50 25.20 -10.62
C HIS A 122 -24.26 23.91 -10.36
N THR A 123 -23.74 22.79 -10.85
CA THR A 123 -24.33 21.46 -10.63
C THR A 123 -24.20 21.04 -9.17
N THR A 124 -23.07 21.32 -8.53
CA THR A 124 -22.85 21.01 -7.10
C THR A 124 -23.83 21.76 -6.20
N ALA A 125 -24.19 23.00 -6.53
CA ALA A 125 -25.16 23.77 -5.77
C ALA A 125 -26.59 23.17 -5.80
N GLU A 126 -26.91 22.37 -6.82
CA GLU A 126 -28.20 21.69 -7.00
C GLU A 126 -28.18 20.23 -6.50
N LEU A 127 -27.01 19.71 -6.10
CA LEU A 127 -26.88 18.33 -5.63
C LEU A 127 -27.67 18.14 -4.33
N ARG A 128 -28.59 17.18 -4.35
CA ARG A 128 -29.40 16.86 -3.18
C ARG A 128 -28.72 15.83 -2.28
N VAL A 129 -28.84 16.02 -0.97
CA VAL A 129 -28.16 15.21 0.05
C VAL A 129 -28.55 13.72 0.05
N ASP A 130 -29.74 13.41 -0.44
CA ASP A 130 -30.29 12.05 -0.57
C ASP A 130 -29.46 11.16 -1.51
N TYR A 131 -28.66 11.74 -2.41
CA TYR A 131 -27.85 11.02 -3.39
C TYR A 131 -26.37 10.88 -3.00
N LEU A 132 -25.95 11.38 -1.83
CA LEU A 132 -24.53 11.34 -1.42
C LEU A 132 -23.99 9.91 -1.31
N LEU A 133 -24.82 8.97 -0.84
CA LEU A 133 -24.47 7.55 -0.72
C LEU A 133 -24.37 6.84 -2.08
N ASP A 134 -25.07 7.33 -3.11
CA ASP A 134 -24.99 6.80 -4.48
C ASP A 134 -23.80 7.40 -5.23
N LEU A 135 -23.44 8.64 -4.89
CA LEU A 135 -22.40 9.39 -5.58
C LEU A 135 -20.99 9.01 -5.09
N PHE A 136 -20.79 8.87 -3.76
CA PHE A 136 -19.48 8.59 -3.19
C PHE A 136 -19.35 7.13 -2.75
N PRO A 137 -18.23 6.45 -3.10
CA PRO A 137 -17.97 5.13 -2.56
C PRO A 137 -17.69 5.19 -1.06
N GLU A 138 -17.87 4.06 -0.39
CA GLU A 138 -17.53 3.90 1.02
C GLU A 138 -16.01 3.87 1.22
N ILE A 139 -15.51 4.56 2.26
CA ILE A 139 -14.13 4.44 2.74
C ILE A 139 -13.83 2.98 3.06
N GLN A 140 -12.89 2.43 2.30
CA GLN A 140 -12.44 1.06 2.51
C GLN A 140 -11.39 0.98 3.63
N PRO A 141 -11.49 -0.02 4.52
CA PRO A 141 -10.45 -0.29 5.52
C PRO A 141 -9.09 -0.61 4.89
N ARG A 142 -8.01 -0.30 5.61
CA ARG A 142 -6.63 -0.56 5.15
C ARG A 142 -5.92 -1.57 6.02
N PHE A 143 -5.21 -2.48 5.36
CA PHE A 143 -4.50 -3.59 5.98
C PHE A 143 -3.01 -3.27 6.11
N PHE A 144 -2.44 -3.61 7.26
CA PHE A 144 -1.01 -3.53 7.51
C PHE A 144 -0.54 -4.81 8.20
N SER A 145 0.61 -5.33 7.80
CA SER A 145 1.28 -6.39 8.54
C SER A 145 1.67 -5.88 9.92
N ILE A 146 1.37 -6.69 10.94
CA ILE A 146 1.77 -6.37 12.30
C ILE A 146 3.30 -6.54 12.40
N ALA A 147 3.95 -5.55 13.00
CA ALA A 147 5.40 -5.45 13.10
C ALA A 147 5.96 -5.80 14.49
N SER A 148 5.10 -6.17 15.45
CA SER A 148 5.49 -6.60 16.79
C SER A 148 5.08 -8.04 17.10
N SER A 149 5.75 -8.66 18.07
CA SER A 149 5.30 -9.91 18.71
C SER A 149 4.60 -9.62 20.04
N LEU A 150 3.51 -10.33 20.35
CA LEU A 150 2.85 -10.25 21.67
C LEU A 150 3.75 -10.74 22.81
N GLN A 151 4.69 -11.65 22.56
CA GLN A 151 5.61 -12.13 23.59
C GLN A 151 6.59 -11.04 24.04
N VAL A 152 7.02 -10.18 23.11
CA VAL A 152 7.94 -9.07 23.38
C VAL A 152 7.19 -7.78 23.75
N HIS A 153 5.97 -7.62 23.24
CA HIS A 153 5.15 -6.43 23.41
C HIS A 153 3.70 -6.77 23.79
N PRO A 154 3.42 -7.23 25.03
CA PRO A 154 2.11 -7.77 25.43
C PRO A 154 0.93 -6.79 25.31
N HIS A 155 1.21 -5.49 25.39
CA HIS A 155 0.20 -4.42 25.34
C HIS A 155 0.39 -3.46 24.16
N ARG A 156 1.27 -3.79 23.19
CA ARG A 156 1.57 -2.90 22.07
C ARG A 156 1.55 -3.63 20.72
N LEU A 157 0.61 -3.22 19.88
CA LEU A 157 0.60 -3.54 18.46
C LEU A 157 1.37 -2.46 17.71
N GLN A 158 2.38 -2.85 16.94
CA GLN A 158 3.19 -1.95 16.12
C GLN A 158 2.97 -2.23 14.64
N ILE A 159 3.05 -1.19 13.82
CA ILE A 159 2.98 -1.27 12.36
C ILE A 159 4.12 -0.44 11.76
N LEU A 160 4.56 -0.81 10.56
CA LEU A 160 5.47 0.01 9.77
C LEU A 160 4.73 0.49 8.51
N VAL A 161 4.58 1.80 8.36
CA VAL A 161 3.78 2.41 7.29
C VAL A 161 4.60 3.47 6.57
N ALA A 162 4.70 3.35 5.25
CA ALA A 162 5.21 4.42 4.41
C ALA A 162 4.10 5.45 4.14
N VAL A 163 4.39 6.73 4.41
CA VAL A 163 3.45 7.82 4.11
C VAL A 163 3.35 8.02 2.60
N VAL A 164 2.19 7.75 2.03
CA VAL A 164 1.96 7.91 0.59
C VAL A 164 1.75 9.39 0.27
N ARG A 165 2.73 9.98 -0.41
CA ARG A 165 2.66 11.34 -0.94
C ARG A 165 3.39 11.41 -2.29
N TYR A 166 2.70 11.87 -3.32
CA TYR A 166 3.27 12.01 -4.67
C TYR A 166 2.69 13.24 -5.38
N LYS A 167 3.41 13.74 -6.38
CA LYS A 167 2.94 14.85 -7.23
C LYS A 167 2.34 14.26 -8.52
N THR A 168 1.26 14.87 -9.00
CA THR A 168 0.74 14.59 -10.34
C THR A 168 0.94 15.83 -11.22
N LYS A 169 0.36 15.84 -12.42
CA LYS A 169 0.31 17.06 -13.26
C LYS A 169 -0.44 18.21 -12.58
N LEU A 170 -1.27 17.92 -11.58
CA LEU A 170 -1.90 18.94 -10.75
C LEU A 170 -0.93 19.41 -9.66
N HIS A 171 -1.01 20.71 -9.33
CA HIS A 171 -0.09 21.35 -8.39
C HIS A 171 -0.25 20.82 -6.94
N LYS A 172 -1.48 20.42 -6.56
CA LYS A 172 -1.78 19.85 -5.23
C LYS A 172 -1.22 18.41 -5.16
N PRO A 173 -0.31 18.09 -4.21
CA PRO A 173 0.22 16.74 -4.07
C PRO A 173 -0.87 15.77 -3.61
N ARG A 174 -0.87 14.56 -4.18
CA ARG A 174 -1.75 13.46 -3.79
C ARG A 174 -1.23 12.79 -2.54
N ARG A 175 -2.15 12.45 -1.65
CA ARG A 175 -1.90 11.86 -0.34
C ARG A 175 -2.74 10.59 -0.21
N GLY A 176 -2.17 9.53 0.37
CA GLY A 176 -2.95 8.35 0.71
C GLY A 176 -3.79 8.61 1.96
N LEU A 177 -5.08 8.30 1.92
CA LEU A 177 -6.03 8.56 3.01
C LEU A 177 -5.54 7.99 4.34
N CYS A 178 -5.36 6.67 4.43
CA CYS A 178 -5.01 6.01 5.68
C CYS A 178 -3.62 6.40 6.21
N SER A 179 -2.59 6.42 5.35
CA SER A 179 -1.22 6.73 5.80
C SER A 179 -1.07 8.19 6.25
N THR A 180 -1.79 9.11 5.62
CA THR A 180 -1.77 10.54 6.01
C THR A 180 -2.58 10.75 7.26
N TRP A 181 -3.74 10.11 7.38
CA TRP A 181 -4.54 10.13 8.60
C TRP A 181 -3.72 9.64 9.80
N LEU A 182 -3.09 8.46 9.71
CA LEU A 182 -2.21 7.95 10.77
C LEU A 182 -1.06 8.89 11.11
N ALA A 183 -0.41 9.49 10.09
CA ALA A 183 0.68 10.45 10.31
C ALA A 183 0.22 11.79 10.90
N SER A 184 -1.08 12.11 10.83
CA SER A 184 -1.66 13.32 11.41
C SER A 184 -2.07 13.17 12.87
N LEU A 185 -2.15 11.93 13.36
CA LEU A 185 -2.51 11.64 14.75
C LEU A 185 -1.40 12.08 15.69
N ASP A 186 -1.77 12.78 16.75
CA ASP A 186 -0.84 13.35 17.73
C ASP A 186 -1.28 13.00 19.16
N PRO A 187 -0.78 11.89 19.72
CA PRO A 187 -1.14 11.48 21.08
C PRO A 187 -0.60 12.42 22.16
N THR A 188 0.26 13.40 21.82
CA THR A 188 0.73 14.40 22.79
C THR A 188 -0.34 15.44 23.12
N LYS A 189 -1.39 15.55 22.29
CA LYS A 189 -2.51 16.50 22.45
C LYS A 189 -3.73 15.91 23.14
N GLY A 190 -3.63 14.67 23.61
CA GLY A 190 -4.71 13.94 24.27
C GLY A 190 -4.91 12.55 23.68
N ASP A 191 -5.93 11.85 24.18
CA ASP A 191 -6.21 10.48 23.77
C ASP A 191 -6.65 10.42 22.30
N VAL A 192 -6.02 9.51 21.55
CA VAL A 192 -6.34 9.23 20.15
C VAL A 192 -6.84 7.80 20.01
N PHE A 193 -8.02 7.64 19.40
CA PHE A 193 -8.64 6.34 19.17
C PHE A 193 -8.62 5.97 17.69
N VAL A 194 -8.05 4.80 17.38
CA VAL A 194 -7.96 4.24 16.02
C VAL A 194 -8.87 3.02 15.92
N PRO A 195 -9.97 3.07 15.14
CA PRO A 195 -10.82 1.90 14.92
C PRO A 195 -10.05 0.84 14.14
N LEU A 196 -9.86 -0.33 14.75
CA LEU A 196 -9.11 -1.43 14.16
C LEU A 196 -9.65 -2.79 14.56
N TRP A 197 -9.31 -3.80 13.76
CA TRP A 197 -9.55 -5.21 14.06
C TRP A 197 -8.46 -6.07 13.46
N LEU A 198 -8.29 -7.27 14.01
CA LEU A 198 -7.28 -8.21 13.56
C LEU A 198 -7.85 -9.14 12.50
N LYS A 199 -6.99 -9.55 11.57
CA LYS A 199 -7.26 -10.64 10.63
C LYS A 199 -6.04 -11.55 10.55
N LYS A 200 -6.30 -12.84 10.37
CA LYS A 200 -5.26 -13.81 10.12
C LYS A 200 -4.58 -13.50 8.79
N GLY A 201 -3.25 -13.44 8.81
CA GLY A 201 -2.46 -13.26 7.61
C GLY A 201 -2.20 -14.58 6.89
N SER A 202 -1.53 -14.48 5.75
CA SER A 202 -1.13 -15.64 4.94
C SER A 202 0.21 -16.26 5.39
N LEU A 203 1.08 -15.47 6.04
CA LEU A 203 2.38 -15.93 6.50
C LEU A 203 2.23 -16.84 7.72
N LYS A 204 2.86 -18.02 7.65
CA LYS A 204 2.95 -18.97 8.74
C LYS A 204 4.41 -19.32 8.95
N PHE A 205 4.87 -19.27 10.19
CA PHE A 205 6.24 -19.60 10.55
C PHE A 205 6.31 -21.04 11.10
N PRO A 206 7.42 -21.77 10.86
CA PRO A 206 7.62 -23.10 11.40
C PRO A 206 7.53 -23.11 12.92
N LYS A 207 6.85 -24.13 13.47
CA LYS A 207 6.71 -24.34 14.92
C LYS A 207 7.86 -25.16 15.51
N GLU A 208 8.47 -26.03 14.72
CA GLU A 208 9.59 -26.88 15.12
C GLU A 208 10.79 -26.05 15.57
N GLU A 209 11.51 -26.56 16.57
CA GLU A 209 12.48 -25.81 17.37
C GLU A 209 13.69 -25.32 16.54
N ASP A 210 14.15 -26.14 15.58
CA ASP A 210 15.40 -25.89 14.83
C ASP A 210 15.22 -25.53 13.36
N THR A 211 14.00 -25.34 12.85
CA THR A 211 13.82 -25.02 11.43
C THR A 211 14.41 -23.63 11.12
N PRO A 212 15.46 -23.54 10.27
CA PRO A 212 16.00 -22.25 9.85
C PRO A 212 14.97 -21.48 9.02
N VAL A 213 14.91 -20.16 9.20
CA VAL A 213 13.97 -19.31 8.46
C VAL A 213 14.71 -18.22 7.73
N ILE A 214 14.54 -18.16 6.41
CA ILE A 214 15.05 -17.11 5.54
C ILE A 214 13.90 -16.17 5.21
N MET A 215 14.08 -14.88 5.49
CA MET A 215 13.10 -13.83 5.30
C MET A 215 13.63 -12.78 4.33
N VAL A 216 12.88 -12.48 3.28
CA VAL A 216 13.26 -11.47 2.28
C VAL A 216 12.22 -10.36 2.28
N GLY A 217 12.58 -9.19 2.81
CA GLY A 217 11.62 -8.12 3.08
C GLY A 217 12.19 -6.73 2.88
N PRO A 218 12.25 -6.22 1.64
CA PRO A 218 12.70 -4.86 1.38
C PRO A 218 11.68 -3.80 1.84
N GLY A 219 12.18 -2.66 2.30
CA GLY A 219 11.40 -1.50 2.72
C GLY A 219 10.40 -1.84 3.83
N THR A 220 9.15 -1.39 3.68
CA THR A 220 8.09 -1.72 4.65
C THR A 220 7.68 -3.19 4.63
N GLY A 221 8.13 -3.97 3.64
CA GLY A 221 7.93 -5.43 3.59
C GLY A 221 8.61 -6.18 4.74
N VAL A 222 9.51 -5.54 5.49
CA VAL A 222 10.15 -6.12 6.69
C VAL A 222 9.20 -6.23 7.89
N ALA A 223 8.06 -5.53 7.89
CA ALA A 223 7.12 -5.48 9.01
C ALA A 223 6.76 -6.87 9.59
N PRO A 224 6.20 -7.83 8.83
CA PRO A 224 5.86 -9.14 9.38
C PRO A 224 7.09 -9.93 9.86
N PHE A 225 8.27 -9.70 9.25
CA PHE A 225 9.50 -10.39 9.62
C PHE A 225 10.10 -9.86 10.91
N ARG A 226 9.94 -8.57 11.21
CA ARG A 226 10.25 -8.05 12.55
C ARG A 226 9.41 -8.73 13.62
N SER A 227 8.10 -8.85 13.40
CA SER A 227 7.21 -9.58 14.31
C SER A 227 7.65 -11.03 14.49
N ALA A 228 7.99 -11.71 13.39
CA ALA A 228 8.46 -13.09 13.40
C ALA A 228 9.80 -13.27 14.12
N LEU A 229 10.78 -12.39 13.86
CA LEU A 229 12.07 -12.41 14.54
C LEU A 229 11.91 -12.21 16.04
N GLN A 230 11.14 -11.20 16.46
CA GLN A 230 10.83 -10.98 17.88
C GLN A 230 10.21 -12.21 18.53
N GLN A 231 9.26 -12.86 17.86
CA GLN A 231 8.62 -14.07 18.38
C GLN A 231 9.60 -15.25 18.44
N ARG A 232 10.33 -15.53 17.35
CA ARG A 232 11.26 -16.66 17.26
C ARG A 232 12.39 -16.53 18.27
N ILE A 233 12.95 -15.34 18.45
CA ILE A 233 14.02 -15.07 19.42
C ILE A 233 13.51 -15.22 20.86
N ALA A 234 12.30 -14.73 21.16
CA ALA A 234 11.68 -14.94 22.48
C ALA A 234 11.42 -16.43 22.79
N GLU A 235 11.22 -17.24 21.75
CA GLU A 235 11.11 -18.71 21.83
C GLU A 235 12.47 -19.43 21.80
N GLY A 236 13.59 -18.70 21.85
CA GLY A 236 14.95 -19.26 21.90
C GLY A 236 15.55 -19.66 20.54
N LYS A 237 14.88 -19.37 19.42
CA LYS A 237 15.34 -19.78 18.07
C LYS A 237 16.38 -18.80 17.50
N THR A 238 17.53 -19.33 17.11
CA THR A 238 18.68 -18.55 16.61
C THR A 238 18.91 -18.65 15.10
N ALA A 239 18.41 -19.70 14.45
CA ALA A 239 18.56 -19.92 13.00
C ALA A 239 17.65 -18.99 12.18
N ASN A 240 18.01 -17.71 12.11
CA ASN A 240 17.26 -16.68 11.40
C ASN A 240 18.14 -15.94 10.40
N VAL A 241 17.66 -15.84 9.15
CA VAL A 241 18.30 -15.04 8.10
C VAL A 241 17.31 -13.97 7.63
N LEU A 242 17.76 -12.72 7.58
CA LEU A 242 17.02 -11.62 6.98
C LEU A 242 17.80 -11.04 5.79
N ILE A 243 17.16 -10.95 4.64
CA ILE A 243 17.62 -10.19 3.48
C ILE A 243 16.77 -8.93 3.41
N PHE A 244 17.37 -7.81 3.80
CA PHE A 244 16.73 -6.49 3.84
C PHE A 244 17.25 -5.60 2.72
N GLY A 245 16.37 -4.77 2.15
CA GLY A 245 16.77 -3.79 1.15
C GLY A 245 16.06 -2.47 1.35
N CYS A 246 16.77 -1.36 1.17
CA CYS A 246 16.19 -0.02 1.19
C CYS A 246 16.89 0.92 0.20
N ARG A 247 16.57 2.22 0.25
CA ARG A 247 17.17 3.20 -0.66
C ARG A 247 18.58 3.55 -0.20
N SER A 248 18.76 3.86 1.07
CA SER A 248 20.04 4.27 1.63
C SER A 248 20.15 3.84 3.08
N GLU A 249 21.33 3.35 3.45
CA GLU A 249 21.64 2.94 4.82
C GLU A 249 21.35 4.06 5.83
N SER A 250 21.71 5.29 5.47
CA SER A 250 21.60 6.47 6.34
C SER A 250 20.18 7.02 6.51
N LYS A 251 19.20 6.55 5.73
CA LYS A 251 17.86 7.18 5.66
C LYS A 251 16.74 6.24 6.04
N ASP A 252 16.65 5.09 5.36
CA ASP A 252 15.51 4.18 5.46
C ASP A 252 15.91 2.75 5.82
N PHE A 253 17.01 2.59 6.55
CA PHE A 253 17.38 1.33 7.21
C PHE A 253 16.54 1.13 8.48
N TYR A 254 15.29 0.72 8.28
CA TYR A 254 14.33 0.51 9.36
C TYR A 254 14.83 -0.48 10.41
N PHE A 255 14.66 -0.14 11.68
CA PHE A 255 15.00 -0.98 12.85
C PHE A 255 16.48 -1.37 12.96
N ARG A 256 17.39 -0.59 12.36
CA ARG A 256 18.85 -0.82 12.38
C ARG A 256 19.38 -1.28 13.74
N SER A 257 19.06 -0.56 14.81
CA SER A 257 19.55 -0.87 16.15
C SER A 257 19.08 -2.24 16.65
N GLU A 258 17.82 -2.61 16.38
CA GLU A 258 17.28 -3.93 16.73
C GLU A 258 18.01 -5.03 15.96
N TRP A 259 18.31 -4.83 14.67
CA TRP A 259 19.07 -5.80 13.89
C TRP A 259 20.51 -5.95 14.39
N GLU A 260 21.19 -4.85 14.69
CA GLU A 260 22.56 -4.87 15.22
C GLU A 260 22.65 -5.61 16.56
N GLU A 261 21.65 -5.45 17.44
CA GLU A 261 21.54 -6.19 18.69
C GLU A 261 21.35 -7.70 18.45
N MET A 262 20.46 -8.09 17.53
CA MET A 262 20.20 -9.50 17.21
C MET A 262 21.42 -10.18 16.55
N ILE A 263 22.17 -9.47 15.70
CA ILE A 263 23.41 -9.97 15.10
C ILE A 263 24.46 -10.20 16.19
N LYS A 264 24.64 -9.22 17.09
CA LYS A 264 25.60 -9.33 18.20
C LYS A 264 25.28 -10.49 19.14
N ALA A 265 24.00 -10.81 19.31
CA ALA A 265 23.54 -11.95 20.09
C ALA A 265 23.60 -13.29 19.34
N GLU A 266 24.13 -13.32 18.11
CA GLU A 266 24.18 -14.52 17.24
C GLU A 266 22.78 -15.11 16.94
N GLN A 267 21.75 -14.26 16.92
CA GLN A 267 20.35 -14.63 16.70
C GLN A 267 19.86 -14.30 15.27
N LEU A 268 20.65 -13.55 14.51
CA LEU A 268 20.30 -13.07 13.17
C LEU A 268 21.51 -12.99 12.26
N THR A 269 21.43 -13.62 11.09
CA THR A 269 22.28 -13.32 9.94
C THR A 269 21.56 -12.30 9.05
N LEU A 270 22.15 -11.12 8.85
CA LEU A 270 21.56 -10.05 8.05
C LEU A 270 22.35 -9.80 6.77
N PHE A 271 21.65 -9.81 5.64
CA PHE A 271 22.14 -9.32 4.36
C PHE A 271 21.40 -8.02 3.99
N THR A 272 22.13 -6.98 3.60
CA THR A 272 21.56 -5.67 3.26
C THR A 272 21.86 -5.26 1.82
N ALA A 273 20.87 -4.70 1.13
CA ALA A 273 21.02 -4.10 -0.19
C ALA A 273 20.58 -2.62 -0.19
N PHE A 274 21.52 -1.70 -0.38
CA PHE A 274 21.27 -0.25 -0.42
C PHE A 274 21.28 0.27 -1.86
N SER A 275 20.08 0.42 -2.44
CA SER A 275 19.92 0.65 -3.89
C SER A 275 20.43 1.99 -4.43
N ARG A 276 20.77 2.96 -3.57
CA ARG A 276 21.21 4.31 -3.96
C ARG A 276 22.56 4.74 -3.36
N ASP A 277 23.27 3.84 -2.69
CA ASP A 277 24.54 4.17 -2.03
C ASP A 277 25.78 3.93 -2.93
N GLN A 278 25.61 3.40 -4.16
CA GLN A 278 26.68 3.23 -5.17
C GLN A 278 26.20 3.52 -6.61
N GLU A 279 27.09 3.99 -7.49
CA GLU A 279 26.79 4.41 -8.89
C GLU A 279 26.61 3.22 -9.87
N GLU A 280 27.34 2.12 -9.71
CA GLU A 280 27.24 0.91 -10.54
C GLU A 280 26.78 -0.32 -9.75
N LYS A 281 26.23 -1.33 -10.46
CA LYS A 281 25.83 -2.64 -9.92
C LYS A 281 26.93 -3.70 -10.24
N VAL A 282 27.27 -4.61 -9.32
CA VAL A 282 28.61 -5.26 -9.16
C VAL A 282 28.64 -6.81 -9.48
N ALA A 283 29.43 -7.37 -10.47
CA ALA A 283 30.03 -8.80 -10.58
C ALA A 283 30.18 -9.53 -12.00
N CYS A 284 31.08 -10.57 -12.18
CA CYS A 284 31.40 -11.45 -13.40
C CYS A 284 31.70 -12.98 -13.12
N PHE A 285 31.67 -13.91 -14.14
CA PHE A 285 31.78 -15.42 -14.03
C PHE A 285 32.65 -16.17 -15.14
N TYR A 286 33.26 -17.39 -14.94
CA TYR A 286 34.09 -18.22 -15.93
C TYR A 286 34.00 -19.79 -15.78
N ILE A 287 34.11 -20.61 -16.86
CA ILE A 287 33.95 -22.12 -16.87
C ILE A 287 34.95 -22.87 -17.83
N ALA A 288 35.55 -24.03 -17.49
CA ALA A 288 36.41 -24.84 -18.41
C ALA A 288 36.54 -26.36 -18.07
N GLY A 289 36.63 -27.27 -19.06
CA GLY A 289 36.87 -28.71 -18.81
C GLY A 289 36.29 -29.70 -19.84
N ASN A 290 36.08 -30.97 -19.44
CA ASN A 290 35.61 -32.04 -20.34
C ASN A 290 34.26 -31.67 -20.99
N ALA A 291 34.21 -31.76 -22.32
CA ALA A 291 33.13 -31.22 -23.13
C ALA A 291 31.78 -31.97 -23.03
N LYS A 292 31.71 -33.10 -22.33
CA LYS A 292 30.53 -33.99 -22.43
C LYS A 292 29.29 -33.54 -21.64
N GLN A 293 29.37 -33.20 -20.34
CA GLN A 293 28.17 -32.84 -19.55
C GLN A 293 28.37 -31.71 -18.52
N MET A 294 29.62 -31.36 -18.17
CA MET A 294 29.89 -30.52 -17.00
C MET A 294 29.57 -29.01 -17.17
N PRO A 295 29.91 -28.33 -18.29
CA PRO A 295 29.69 -26.89 -18.42
C PRO A 295 28.22 -26.45 -18.38
N ALA A 296 27.32 -27.27 -18.93
CA ALA A 296 25.89 -26.97 -18.99
C ALA A 296 25.24 -26.94 -17.60
N SER A 297 25.53 -27.93 -16.75
CA SER A 297 24.95 -28.05 -15.41
C SER A 297 25.29 -26.87 -14.50
N VAL A 298 26.50 -26.31 -14.64
CA VAL A 298 26.94 -25.14 -13.86
C VAL A 298 26.22 -23.87 -14.33
N GLY A 299 26.02 -23.71 -15.65
CA GLY A 299 25.24 -22.61 -16.21
C GLY A 299 23.78 -22.64 -15.74
N ASP A 300 23.18 -23.83 -15.66
CA ASP A 300 21.82 -24.00 -15.18
C ASP A 300 21.68 -23.66 -13.71
N ALA A 301 22.60 -24.09 -12.84
CA ALA A 301 22.59 -23.71 -11.42
C ALA A 301 22.78 -22.20 -11.21
N LEU A 302 23.60 -21.53 -12.03
CA LEU A 302 23.78 -20.08 -11.97
C LEU A 302 22.56 -19.33 -12.46
N LYS A 303 21.91 -19.78 -13.53
CA LYS A 303 20.60 -19.28 -13.91
C LYS A 303 19.59 -19.60 -12.83
N GLU A 304 19.66 -20.75 -12.19
CA GLU A 304 18.85 -21.11 -11.05
C GLU A 304 19.09 -20.15 -9.91
N VAL A 305 20.31 -19.66 -9.67
CA VAL A 305 20.61 -18.61 -8.68
C VAL A 305 20.24 -17.22 -9.21
N PHE A 306 20.32 -16.93 -10.50
CA PHE A 306 19.81 -15.69 -11.07
C PHE A 306 18.29 -15.68 -11.13
N GLN A 307 17.66 -16.85 -11.06
CA GLN A 307 16.25 -17.10 -10.88
C GLN A 307 15.90 -17.06 -9.37
N GLN A 308 16.66 -17.77 -8.53
CA GLN A 308 16.42 -18.03 -7.11
C GLN A 308 16.83 -16.85 -6.23
N GLU A 309 17.99 -16.25 -6.51
CA GLU A 309 18.58 -15.14 -5.76
C GLU A 309 18.60 -13.82 -6.56
N GLY A 310 18.55 -13.88 -7.90
CA GLY A 310 18.47 -12.72 -8.80
C GLY A 310 17.07 -12.40 -9.34
N GLY A 311 16.14 -13.37 -9.26
CA GLY A 311 14.70 -13.24 -9.56
C GLY A 311 14.26 -13.22 -11.03
N LEU A 312 15.12 -13.57 -11.97
CA LEU A 312 14.77 -13.50 -13.40
C LEU A 312 13.90 -14.69 -13.80
N THR A 313 12.95 -14.54 -14.75
CA THR A 313 12.21 -15.70 -15.30
C THR A 313 13.15 -16.69 -15.95
N ALA A 314 12.73 -17.93 -16.16
CA ALA A 314 13.56 -18.84 -16.94
C ALA A 314 13.97 -18.22 -18.29
N GLU A 315 13.08 -17.49 -18.96
CA GLU A 315 13.40 -16.70 -20.17
C GLU A 315 14.24 -15.46 -19.90
N GLU A 316 14.02 -14.67 -18.84
CA GLU A 316 14.83 -13.47 -18.52
C GLU A 316 16.18 -13.80 -17.88
N ALA A 317 16.27 -14.91 -17.17
CA ALA A 317 17.48 -15.47 -16.61
C ALA A 317 18.31 -15.98 -17.76
N GLU A 318 17.68 -16.64 -18.74
CA GLU A 318 18.29 -16.88 -20.05
C GLU A 318 18.69 -15.56 -20.72
N GLN A 319 17.83 -14.54 -20.75
CA GLN A 319 18.16 -13.26 -21.40
C GLN A 319 19.28 -12.50 -20.69
N VAL A 320 19.38 -12.56 -19.37
CA VAL A 320 20.46 -11.92 -18.59
C VAL A 320 21.73 -12.77 -18.63
N PHE A 321 21.62 -14.09 -18.56
CA PHE A 321 22.76 -15.01 -18.72
C PHE A 321 23.36 -14.88 -20.12
N ALA A 322 22.51 -14.84 -21.16
CA ALA A 322 22.91 -14.57 -22.53
C ALA A 322 23.40 -13.12 -22.73
N ALA A 323 22.79 -12.12 -22.08
CA ALA A 323 23.32 -10.76 -22.09
C ALA A 323 24.67 -10.67 -21.39
N MET A 324 24.93 -11.47 -20.35
CA MET A 324 26.21 -11.56 -19.65
C MET A 324 27.29 -12.19 -20.55
N GLU A 325 27.02 -13.24 -21.31
CA GLU A 325 27.97 -13.75 -22.33
C GLU A 325 28.23 -12.73 -23.44
N LYS A 326 27.17 -12.11 -23.98
CA LYS A 326 27.25 -11.13 -25.08
C LYS A 326 27.97 -9.84 -24.68
N THR A 327 27.96 -9.50 -23.39
CA THR A 327 28.70 -8.35 -22.82
C THR A 327 30.07 -8.74 -22.23
N GLY A 328 30.50 -10.00 -22.35
CA GLY A 328 31.80 -10.50 -21.88
C GLY A 328 31.90 -10.82 -20.38
N ARG A 329 30.78 -10.82 -19.65
CA ARG A 329 30.64 -11.12 -18.20
C ARG A 329 30.53 -12.63 -17.85
N LEU A 330 30.54 -13.53 -18.85
CA LEU A 330 30.61 -15.01 -18.75
C LEU A 330 31.41 -15.64 -19.95
N GLN A 331 32.33 -16.62 -19.76
CA GLN A 331 33.18 -17.27 -20.83
C GLN A 331 33.51 -18.78 -20.60
N THR A 332 33.67 -19.60 -21.67
CA THR A 332 33.83 -21.10 -21.61
C THR A 332 34.86 -21.76 -22.60
N GLU A 333 35.65 -22.79 -22.19
CA GLU A 333 36.62 -23.57 -23.04
C GLU A 333 36.65 -25.11 -22.74
N THR A 334 36.50 -26.00 -23.74
CA THR A 334 36.31 -27.47 -23.52
C THR A 334 36.89 -28.41 -24.60
N TRP A 335 37.33 -29.64 -24.22
CA TRP A 335 37.95 -30.67 -25.10
C TRP A 335 37.39 -32.11 -24.86
N SER A 336 37.42 -32.99 -25.88
CA SER A 336 36.74 -34.32 -25.91
C SER A 336 37.56 -35.51 -25.41
#